data_AF-A0A8B6CDT9-F1
#
_entry.id   AF-A0A8B6CDT9-F1
#
_cell.length_a   1.000
_cell.length_b   1.000
_cell.length_c   1.000
_cell.angle_alpha   90.00
_cell.angle_beta   90.00
_cell.angle_gamma   90.00
#
_symmetry.space_group_name_H-M   'P 1'
#
loop_
_entity.id
_entity.type
_entity.pdbx_description
1 polymer ?
#
loop_
_entity_poly.entity_id
_entity_poly.type
_entity_poly.pdbx_seq_one_letter_code
_entity_poly.pdbx_strand_id
1 'polypeptide(L)'
;MDAVRCFVDSQQENWDQHIAQLGGAMRSSVNRSTGYTPNKLNARQETNQPADLMFGSQSEKKYEGADSYIIDLEKAIKSAHTIARDKLKTSQEKMKRDYDLRVLEKSYQPGDLVQCFGHCPD
;
A
#
# COMPACT_ATOMS: atom_id res chain seq x y z
N MET A 1 7.73 7.19 6.84
CA MET A 1 7.26 6.46 8.03
C MET A 1 6.82 7.50 9.06
N ASP A 2 5.76 8.25 8.73
CA ASP A 2 5.39 9.42 9.55
C ASP A 2 4.23 9.11 10.49
N ALA A 3 3.43 8.08 10.16
CA ALA A 3 2.29 7.66 10.96
C ALA A 3 2.69 7.19 12.37
N VAL A 4 3.75 6.37 12.49
CA VAL A 4 4.24 5.92 13.80
C VAL A 4 4.68 7.12 14.64
N ARG A 5 5.42 8.06 14.05
CA ARG A 5 5.86 9.28 14.74
C ARG A 5 4.71 10.11 15.29
N CYS A 6 3.54 10.12 14.64
CA CYS A 6 2.37 10.87 15.12
C CYS A 6 1.65 10.23 16.32
N PHE A 7 1.86 8.93 16.57
CA PHE A 7 1.16 8.17 17.63
C PHE A 7 2.07 7.80 18.81
N VAL A 8 3.36 8.02 18.67
CA VAL A 8 4.37 7.71 19.67
C VAL A 8 4.56 8.91 20.60
N ASP A 9 4.67 8.66 21.90
CA ASP A 9 4.92 9.71 22.89
C ASP A 9 6.32 10.33 22.70
N SER A 10 6.52 11.52 23.27
CA SER A 10 7.79 12.23 23.38
C SER A 10 8.97 11.35 23.80
N GLN A 11 8.75 10.36 24.67
CA GLN A 11 9.77 9.42 25.15
C GLN A 11 9.93 8.16 24.30
N GLN A 12 9.07 7.96 23.29
CA GLN A 12 9.10 6.84 22.35
C GLN A 12 9.01 5.43 22.95
N GLU A 13 8.37 5.26 24.10
CA GLU A 13 8.30 3.96 24.79
C GLU A 13 7.07 3.11 24.41
N ASN A 14 6.04 3.71 23.81
CA ASN A 14 4.73 3.09 23.59
C ASN A 14 4.43 2.69 22.14
N TRP A 15 5.45 2.67 21.27
CA TRP A 15 5.27 2.42 19.84
C TRP A 15 4.72 1.01 19.55
N ASP A 16 5.12 0.03 20.35
CA ASP A 16 4.73 -1.38 20.25
C ASP A 16 3.21 -1.57 20.45
N GLN A 17 2.62 -0.80 21.37
CA GLN A 17 1.18 -0.83 21.66
C GLN A 17 0.33 -0.37 20.47
N HIS A 18 0.83 0.60 19.69
CA HIS A 18 0.07 1.23 18.60
C HIS A 18 0.28 0.56 17.24
N ILE A 19 1.30 -0.29 17.08
CA ILE A 19 1.62 -0.94 15.80
C ILE A 19 0.45 -1.71 15.22
N ALA A 20 -0.27 -2.48 16.04
CA ALA A 20 -1.37 -3.31 15.55
C ALA A 20 -2.50 -2.46 14.96
N GLN A 21 -2.83 -1.35 15.63
CA GLN A 21 -3.85 -0.40 15.20
C GLN A 21 -3.44 0.34 13.92
N LEU A 22 -2.19 0.82 13.87
CA LEU A 22 -1.62 1.47 12.69
C LEU A 22 -1.58 0.52 11.48
N GLY A 23 -1.19 -0.73 11.71
CA GLY A 23 -1.21 -1.77 10.69
C GLY A 23 -2.62 -2.03 10.16
N GLY A 24 -3.61 -2.06 11.05
CA GLY A 24 -5.03 -2.16 10.67
C GLY A 24 -5.49 -0.99 9.80
N ALA A 25 -5.24 0.24 10.24
CA ALA A 25 -5.58 1.46 9.51
C ALA A 25 -4.90 1.53 8.13
N MET A 26 -3.63 1.13 8.04
CA MET A 26 -2.91 1.09 6.76
C MET A 26 -3.49 0.05 5.80
N ARG A 27 -3.96 -1.10 6.32
CA ARG A 27 -4.57 -2.16 5.51
C ARG A 27 -6.00 -1.84 5.05
N SER A 28 -6.72 -1.02 5.79
CA SER A 28 -8.06 -0.53 5.42
C SER A 28 -8.05 0.77 4.64
N SER A 29 -6.91 1.46 4.57
CA SER A 29 -6.76 2.69 3.79
C SER A 29 -6.51 2.40 2.31
N VAL A 30 -7.12 3.21 1.44
CA VAL A 30 -6.93 3.08 -0.02
C VAL A 30 -5.50 3.50 -0.39
N ASN A 31 -4.76 2.60 -1.03
CA ASN A 31 -3.43 2.92 -1.54
C ASN A 31 -3.56 3.69 -2.86
N ARG A 32 -2.89 4.84 -2.98
CA ARG A 32 -2.92 5.71 -4.17
C ARG A 32 -2.41 5.03 -5.44
N SER A 33 -1.38 4.19 -5.34
CA SER A 33 -0.76 3.52 -6.50
C SER A 33 -1.60 2.37 -7.05
N THR A 34 -2.37 1.68 -6.21
CA THR A 34 -3.23 0.55 -6.63
C THR A 34 -4.69 0.95 -6.75
N GLY A 35 -5.13 2.02 -6.06
CA GLY A 35 -6.52 2.49 -6.00
C GLY A 35 -7.45 1.61 -5.16
N TYR A 36 -6.91 0.64 -4.42
CA TYR A 36 -7.67 -0.26 -3.54
C TYR A 36 -6.98 -0.37 -2.17
N THR A 37 -7.73 -0.81 -1.17
CA THR A 37 -7.16 -1.13 0.15
C THR A 37 -6.39 -2.45 0.07
N PRO A 38 -5.32 -2.63 0.87
CA PRO A 38 -4.66 -3.92 1.00
C PRO A 38 -5.60 -5.06 1.45
N ASN A 39 -6.55 -4.78 2.35
CA ASN A 39 -7.52 -5.78 2.81
C ASN A 39 -8.37 -6.33 1.65
N LYS A 40 -8.85 -5.46 0.77
CA LYS A 40 -9.65 -5.87 -0.40
C LYS A 40 -8.88 -6.75 -1.38
N LEU A 41 -7.59 -6.48 -1.56
CA LEU A 41 -6.73 -7.25 -2.47
C LEU A 41 -6.25 -8.57 -1.84
N ASN A 42 -6.01 -8.62 -0.53
CA ASN A 42 -5.43 -9.79 0.14
C ASN A 42 -6.49 -10.69 0.78
N ALA A 43 -7.33 -10.12 1.64
CA ALA A 43 -8.32 -10.85 2.44
C ALA A 43 -9.67 -10.98 1.72
N ARG A 44 -9.82 -10.33 0.54
CA ARG A 44 -11.02 -10.37 -0.32
C ARG A 44 -12.28 -9.79 0.33
N GLN A 45 -12.16 -9.24 1.53
CA GLN A 45 -13.20 -8.57 2.29
C GLN A 45 -12.60 -7.35 2.98
N GLU A 46 -13.38 -6.27 3.04
CA GLU A 46 -13.02 -5.09 3.81
C GLU A 46 -13.31 -5.32 5.28
N THR A 47 -12.40 -4.92 6.16
CA THR A 47 -12.62 -4.94 7.60
C THR A 47 -13.54 -3.77 7.97
N ASN A 48 -14.54 -4.03 8.82
CA ASN A 48 -15.41 -2.99 9.35
C ASN A 48 -14.58 -1.89 10.01
N GLN A 49 -14.65 -0.68 9.45
CA GLN A 49 -14.04 0.50 10.04
C GLN A 49 -14.95 1.05 11.15
N PRO A 50 -14.40 1.80 12.12
CA PRO A 50 -15.20 2.48 13.14
C PRO A 50 -16.31 3.36 12.54
N ALA A 51 -16.05 3.98 11.38
CA ALA A 51 -17.04 4.75 10.64
C ALA A 51 -18.20 3.88 10.13
N ASP A 52 -17.93 2.67 9.66
CA ASP A 52 -18.97 1.75 9.16
C ASP A 52 -19.90 1.28 10.29
N LEU A 53 -19.38 1.19 11.52
CA LEU A 53 -20.20 0.86 12.70
C LEU A 53 -21.09 2.04 13.13
N MET A 54 -20.57 3.26 13.06
CA MET A 54 -21.31 4.47 13.46
C MET A 54 -22.38 4.88 12.46
N PHE A 55 -22.10 4.74 11.16
CA PHE A 55 -22.99 5.20 10.07
C PHE A 55 -23.74 4.06 9.37
N GLY A 56 -23.42 2.80 9.70
CA GLY A 56 -23.93 1.62 9.00
C GLY A 56 -23.22 1.38 7.67
N SER A 57 -23.04 0.11 7.30
CA SER A 57 -22.53 -0.26 5.99
C SER A 57 -23.62 -0.12 4.93
N GLN A 58 -23.35 0.59 3.83
CA GLN A 58 -24.36 0.87 2.78
C GLN A 58 -24.64 -0.31 1.83
N SER A 59 -24.06 -1.49 2.02
CA SER A 59 -24.12 -2.55 1.00
C SER A 59 -24.45 -3.93 1.53
N GLU A 60 -25.72 -4.16 1.86
CA GLU A 60 -26.27 -5.52 1.82
C GLU A 60 -26.75 -5.81 0.38
N LYS A 61 -25.84 -6.30 -0.46
CA LYS A 61 -26.28 -6.96 -1.69
C LYS A 61 -27.03 -8.22 -1.29
N LYS A 62 -28.30 -8.31 -1.67
CA LYS A 62 -29.08 -9.54 -1.51
C LYS A 62 -28.65 -10.53 -2.59
N TYR A 63 -28.16 -11.69 -2.17
CA TYR A 63 -27.78 -12.78 -3.06
C TYR A 63 -28.86 -13.86 -3.00
N GLU A 64 -29.25 -14.39 -4.16
CA GLU A 64 -30.27 -15.46 -4.27
C GLU A 64 -29.76 -16.81 -3.72
N GLY A 65 -28.44 -16.97 -3.53
CA GLY A 65 -27.82 -18.14 -2.95
C GLY A 65 -26.31 -17.97 -2.75
N ALA A 66 -25.66 -18.95 -2.11
CA ALA A 66 -24.21 -18.93 -1.85
C ALA A 66 -23.40 -18.96 -3.15
N ASP A 67 -23.86 -19.70 -4.16
CA ASP A 67 -23.15 -19.86 -5.43
C ASP A 67 -23.07 -18.55 -6.23
N SER A 68 -24.15 -17.78 -6.27
CA SER A 68 -24.15 -16.48 -6.95
C SER A 68 -23.25 -15.46 -6.23
N TYR A 69 -23.17 -15.51 -4.90
CA TYR A 69 -22.22 -14.72 -4.12
C TYR A 69 -20.77 -15.05 -4.47
N ILE A 70 -20.41 -16.34 -4.50
CA ILE A 70 -19.03 -16.78 -4.77
C ILE A 70 -18.60 -16.35 -6.17
N ILE A 71 -19.46 -16.55 -7.19
CA ILE A 71 -19.18 -16.16 -8.58
C ILE A 71 -18.92 -14.65 -8.70
N ASP A 72 -19.79 -13.84 -8.08
CA ASP A 72 -19.65 -12.39 -8.11
C ASP A 72 -18.40 -11.91 -7.36
N LEU A 73 -18.10 -12.53 -6.21
CA LEU A 73 -16.91 -12.24 -5.43
C LEU A 73 -15.64 -12.53 -6.23
N GLU A 74 -15.55 -13.70 -6.85
CA GLU A 74 -14.40 -14.04 -7.69
C GLU A 74 -14.21 -13.06 -8.85
N LYS A 75 -15.30 -12.69 -9.52
CA LYS A 75 -15.28 -11.73 -10.62
C LYS A 75 -14.80 -10.35 -10.14
N ALA A 76 -15.27 -9.90 -8.98
CA ALA A 76 -14.86 -8.64 -8.38
C ALA A 76 -13.38 -8.63 -7.97
N ILE A 77 -12.87 -9.74 -7.44
CA ILE A 77 -11.44 -9.87 -7.07
C ILE A 77 -10.56 -9.84 -8.31
N LYS A 78 -10.92 -10.64 -9.34
CA LYS A 78 -10.17 -10.69 -10.60
C LYS A 78 -10.12 -9.30 -11.25
N SER A 79 -11.25 -8.60 -11.32
CA SER A 79 -11.29 -7.25 -11.87
C SER A 79 -10.49 -6.24 -11.03
N ALA A 80 -10.59 -6.30 -9.70
CA ALA A 80 -9.83 -5.43 -8.80
C ALA A 80 -8.32 -5.61 -8.98
N HIS A 81 -7.82 -6.86 -9.07
CA HIS A 81 -6.40 -7.12 -9.30
C HIS A 81 -5.91 -6.64 -10.67
N THR A 82 -6.72 -6.81 -11.73
CA THR A 82 -6.36 -6.30 -13.05
C THR A 82 -6.20 -4.78 -13.01
N ILE A 83 -7.22 -4.07 -12.49
CA ILE A 83 -7.19 -2.60 -12.36
C ILE A 83 -6.03 -2.14 -11.48
N ALA A 84 -5.78 -2.83 -10.36
CA ALA A 84 -4.69 -2.50 -9.46
C ALA A 84 -3.32 -2.63 -10.14
N ARG A 85 -3.12 -3.66 -10.97
CA ARG A 85 -1.87 -3.88 -11.71
C ARG A 85 -1.65 -2.81 -12.77
N ASP A 86 -2.69 -2.42 -13.49
CA ASP A 86 -2.61 -1.37 -14.50
C ASP A 86 -2.25 -0.02 -13.86
N LYS A 87 -2.93 0.34 -12.76
CA LYS A 87 -2.62 1.56 -12.00
C LYS A 87 -1.20 1.53 -11.42
N LEU A 88 -0.77 0.36 -10.91
CA LEU A 88 0.56 0.20 -10.36
C LEU A 88 1.63 0.43 -11.43
N LYS A 89 1.45 -0.11 -12.63
CA LYS A 89 2.36 0.12 -13.76
C LYS A 89 2.50 1.60 -14.08
N THR A 90 1.38 2.31 -14.25
CA THR A 90 1.41 3.76 -14.51
C THR A 90 2.02 4.56 -13.34
N SER A 91 1.75 4.16 -12.10
CA SER A 91 2.37 4.79 -10.92
C SER A 91 3.88 4.58 -10.91
N GLN A 92 4.36 3.39 -11.24
CA GLN A 92 5.78 3.06 -11.32
C GLN A 92 6.48 3.84 -12.43
N GLU A 93 5.87 3.95 -13.61
CA GLU A 93 6.41 4.76 -14.72
C GLU A 93 6.57 6.23 -14.33
N LYS A 94 5.57 6.80 -13.63
CA LYS A 94 5.65 8.17 -13.10
C LYS A 94 6.75 8.32 -12.04
N MET A 95 6.79 7.42 -11.07
CA MET A 95 7.83 7.46 -10.02
C MET A 95 9.23 7.34 -10.60
N LYS A 96 9.42 6.45 -11.60
CA LYS A 96 10.68 6.31 -12.31
C LYS A 96 11.05 7.61 -13.03
N ARG A 97 10.13 8.17 -13.81
CA ARG A 97 10.36 9.45 -14.52
C ARG A 97 10.76 10.57 -13.56
N ASP A 98 10.03 10.72 -12.45
CA ASP A 98 10.29 11.77 -11.47
C ASP A 98 11.64 11.56 -10.76
N TYR A 99 12.03 10.30 -10.53
CA TYR A 99 13.33 9.94 -10.00
C TYR A 99 14.44 10.27 -11.01
N ASP A 100 14.33 9.81 -12.26
CA ASP A 100 15.32 10.01 -13.32
C ASP A 100 15.56 11.51 -13.57
N LEU A 101 14.52 12.35 -13.50
CA LEU A 101 14.65 13.82 -13.60
C LEU A 101 15.48 14.45 -12.48
N ARG A 102 15.54 13.82 -11.30
CA ARG A 102 16.29 14.31 -10.13
C ARG A 102 17.69 13.73 -10.05
N VAL A 103 17.97 12.67 -10.81
CA VAL A 103 19.31 12.08 -10.87
C VAL A 103 20.20 13.02 -11.66
N LEU A 104 21.20 13.59 -11.00
CA LEU A 104 22.30 14.25 -11.68
C LEU A 104 23.15 13.15 -12.32
N GLU A 105 23.07 13.00 -13.64
CA GLU A 105 23.89 12.05 -14.37
C GLU A 105 25.36 12.47 -14.23
N LYS A 106 26.13 11.71 -13.43
CA LYS A 106 27.57 11.85 -13.31
C LYS A 106 28.23 10.77 -14.16
N SER A 107 28.93 11.17 -15.21
CA SER A 107 29.83 10.29 -15.93
C SER A 107 31.18 10.22 -15.20
N TYR A 108 31.73 9.01 -15.10
CA TYR A 108 33.05 8.76 -14.54
C TYR A 108 33.97 8.19 -15.62
N GLN A 109 35.23 8.58 -15.60
CA GLN A 109 36.28 8.08 -16.48
C GLN A 109 37.25 7.18 -15.71
N PRO A 110 37.98 6.28 -16.39
CA PRO A 110 39.07 5.53 -15.78
C PRO A 110 40.08 6.48 -15.12
N GLY A 111 40.25 6.36 -13.80
CA GLY A 111 41.12 7.23 -12.99
C GLY A 111 40.37 8.17 -12.03
N ASP A 112 39.05 8.29 -12.16
CA ASP A 112 38.24 9.09 -11.23
C ASP A 112 38.11 8.39 -9.87
N LEU A 113 38.34 9.14 -8.78
CA LEU A 113 38.14 8.66 -7.42
C LEU A 113 36.65 8.67 -7.07
N VAL A 114 36.08 7.49 -6.83
CA VAL A 114 34.69 7.32 -6.41
C VAL A 114 34.63 6.77 -4.99
N GLN A 115 33.70 7.31 -4.19
CA GLN A 115 33.47 6.80 -2.85
C GLN A 115 32.56 5.57 -2.91
N CYS A 116 33.11 4.41 -2.61
CA CYS A 116 32.34 3.19 -2.43
C CYS A 116 31.61 3.24 -1.08
N PHE A 117 30.28 3.30 -1.10
CA PHE A 117 29.46 3.14 0.10
C PHE A 117 29.09 1.67 0.26
N GLY A 118 29.97 0.89 0.90
CA GLY A 118 29.80 -0.54 1.18
C GLY A 118 31.02 -1.10 1.92
N HIS A 119 30.95 -2.35 2.38
CA HIS A 119 32.15 -3.08 2.82
C HIS A 119 33.01 -3.37 1.59
N CYS A 120 34.18 -2.74 1.51
CA CYS A 120 35.15 -3.02 0.45
C CYS A 120 35.80 -4.38 0.76
N PRO A 121 35.82 -5.35 -0.18
CA PRO A 121 36.75 -6.45 -0.08
C PRO A 121 38.18 -5.90 -0.21
N ASP A 122 39.07 -6.40 0.64
CA ASP A 122 40.52 -6.08 0.64
C ASP A 122 41.20 -6.39 -0.71
#